data_AF-A0A519YW08-F1
#
_entry.id   AF-A0A519YW08-F1
#
_cell.length_a   1.000
_cell.length_b   1.000
_cell.length_c   1.000
_cell.angle_alpha   90.00
_cell.angle_beta   90.00
_cell.angle_gamma   90.00
#
_symmetry.space_group_name_H-M   'P 1'
#
loop_
_entity.id
_entity.type
_entity.pdbx_description
1 polymer ?
#
loop_
_entity_poly.entity_id
_entity_poly.type
_entity_poly.pdbx_seq_one_letter_code
_entity_poly.pdbx_strand_id
1 'polypeptide(L)' 'MDKPSEGKPSGLVYVSCDMPGIRRVRRGRHFGYRQPDGRWLKDQQALDRIRRLAIPP' A
#
# COMPACT_ATOMS: atom_id res chain seq x y z
N MET A 1 -30.49 19.42 20.40
CA MET A 1 -29.48 20.09 19.55
C MET A 1 -28.72 19.01 18.81
N ASP A 2 -29.07 18.79 17.54
CA ASP A 2 -28.32 17.91 16.65
C ASP A 2 -27.04 18.66 16.21
N LYS A 3 -25.87 18.04 16.36
CA LYS A 3 -24.57 18.66 16.11
C LYS A 3 -24.23 18.40 14.63
N PRO A 4 -23.92 19.42 13.80
CA PRO A 4 -23.59 19.16 12.40
C PRO A 4 -22.33 18.30 12.35
N SER A 5 -22.43 17.11 11.74
CA SER A 5 -21.27 16.28 11.47
C SER A 5 -20.45 16.98 10.38
N GLU A 6 -19.24 17.40 10.76
CA GLU A 6 -18.30 18.10 9.89
C GLU A 6 -17.97 17.20 8.69
N GLY A 7 -18.32 17.67 7.49
CA GLY A 7 -18.20 16.91 6.25
C GLY A 7 -16.74 16.55 5.96
N LYS A 8 -16.45 15.26 5.81
CA LYS A 8 -15.13 14.79 5.38
C LYS A 8 -14.78 15.43 4.03
N PRO A 9 -13.53 15.87 3.81
CA PRO A 9 -13.11 16.43 2.53
C PRO A 9 -13.37 15.43 1.40
N SER A 10 -13.98 15.91 0.31
CA SER A 10 -14.22 15.11 -0.88
C SER A 10 -12.89 14.80 -1.59
N GLY A 11 -12.75 13.57 -2.10
CA GLY A 11 -11.58 13.17 -2.89
C GLY A 11 -10.41 12.54 -2.10
N LEU A 12 -10.48 12.45 -0.77
CA LEU A 12 -9.50 11.68 0.00
C LEU A 12 -9.88 10.20 0.08
N VAL A 13 -8.90 9.34 -0.22
CA VAL A 13 -8.99 7.89 0.04
C VAL A 13 -8.27 7.61 1.35
N TYR A 14 -9.03 7.30 2.40
CA TYR A 14 -8.49 6.91 3.69
C TYR A 14 -8.14 5.42 3.67
N VAL A 15 -6.91 5.08 4.05
CA VAL A 15 -6.43 3.69 4.14
C VAL A 15 -5.89 3.41 5.53
N SER A 16 -6.10 2.19 6.04
CA SER A 16 -5.49 1.71 7.28
C SER A 16 -4.45 0.62 7.01
N CYS A 17 -3.55 0.36 7.96
CA CYS A 17 -2.58 -0.74 7.85
C CYS A 17 -3.24 -2.14 7.87
N ASP A 18 -4.49 -2.23 8.35
CA ASP A 18 -5.27 -3.48 8.39
C ASP A 18 -5.91 -3.80 7.03
N MET A 19 -5.97 -2.82 6.12
CA MET A 19 -6.51 -3.02 4.80
C MET A 19 -5.57 -3.91 3.96
N PRO A 20 -6.14 -4.81 3.14
CA PRO A 20 -5.36 -5.63 2.21
C PRO A 20 -4.55 -4.74 1.25
N GLY A 21 -3.23 -4.79 1.38
CA GLY A 21 -2.30 -4.06 0.52
C GLY A 21 -1.19 -4.95 0.00
N ILE A 22 -0.21 -4.35 -0.69
CA ILE A 22 0.99 -5.06 -1.12
C ILE A 22 1.89 -5.28 0.12
N ARG A 23 2.23 -6.53 0.42
CA ARG A 23 3.11 -6.87 1.53
C ARG A 23 4.55 -7.04 1.04
N ARG A 24 5.50 -6.32 1.66
CA ARG A 24 6.95 -6.50 1.48
C ARG A 24 7.42 -7.73 2.26
N VAL A 25 8.13 -8.65 1.61
CA VAL A 25 8.60 -9.91 2.20
C VAL A 25 10.10 -10.04 1.96
N ARG A 26 10.88 -10.32 3.01
CA ARG A 26 12.33 -10.54 2.89
C ARG A 26 12.62 -11.87 2.18
N ARG A 27 13.50 -11.85 1.18
CA ARG A 27 13.98 -13.01 0.42
C ARG A 27 15.51 -12.98 0.35
N GLY A 28 16.15 -13.50 1.40
CA GLY A 28 17.60 -13.50 1.53
C GLY A 28 18.16 -12.06 1.59
N ARG A 29 18.91 -11.68 0.55
CA ARG A 29 19.52 -10.35 0.38
C ARG A 29 18.59 -9.31 -0.25
N HIS A 30 17.41 -9.73 -0.73
CA HIS A 30 16.49 -8.85 -1.45
C HIS A 30 15.10 -8.85 -0.80
N PHE A 31 14.22 -7.98 -1.28
CA PHE A 31 12.80 -7.97 -0.94
C PHE A 31 11.95 -8.40 -2.14
N GLY A 32 10.89 -9.14 -1.87
CA GLY A 32 9.80 -9.41 -2.81
C GLY A 32 8.50 -8.79 -2.32
N TYR A 33 7.49 -8.74 -3.19
CA TYR A 33 6.20 -8.12 -2.91
C TYR A 33 5.07 -9.09 -3.20
N ARG A 34 4.15 -9.27 -2.25
CA ARG A 34 2.94 -10.10 -2.39
C ARG A 34 1.71 -9.21 -2.51
N GLN A 35 0.80 -9.59 -3.39
CA GLN A 35 -0.52 -8.99 -3.54
C GLN A 35 -1.47 -9.48 -2.41
N PRO A 36 -2.61 -8.80 -2.20
CA PRO A 36 -3.61 -9.23 -1.22
C PRO A 36 -4.15 -10.65 -1.41
N ASP A 37 -4.21 -11.11 -2.66
CA ASP A 37 -4.61 -12.48 -3.03
C ASP A 37 -3.52 -13.53 -2.73
N GLY A 38 -2.42 -13.10 -2.12
CA GLY A 38 -1.30 -13.94 -1.79
C GLY A 38 -0.40 -14.27 -2.98
N ARG A 39 -0.61 -13.73 -4.20
CA ARG A 39 0.27 -13.95 -5.35
C ARG A 39 1.48 -13.03 -5.33
N TRP A 40 2.52 -13.40 -6.07
CA TRP A 40 3.69 -12.54 -6.23
C TRP A 40 3.39 -11.39 -7.20
N LEU A 41 3.71 -10.17 -6.80
CA LEU A 41 3.69 -9.02 -7.70
C LEU A 41 4.85 -9.15 -8.69
N LYS A 42 4.53 -9.45 -9.96
CA LYS A 42 5.50 -9.61 -11.06
C LYS A 42 5.51 -8.44 -12.05
N ASP A 43 4.55 -7.53 -11.93
CA ASP A 43 4.43 -6.35 -12.78
C ASP A 43 5.64 -5.43 -12.62
N GLN A 44 6.41 -5.25 -13.71
CA GLN A 44 7.66 -4.51 -13.65
C GLN A 44 7.44 -3.02 -13.35
N GLN A 45 6.40 -2.40 -13.92
CA GLN A 45 6.09 -0.99 -13.66
C GLN A 45 5.77 -0.73 -12.19
N ALA A 46 4.99 -1.61 -11.57
CA ALA A 46 4.69 -1.53 -10.15
C ALA A 46 5.94 -1.70 -9.29
N LEU A 47 6.79 -2.67 -9.62
CA LEU A 47 8.06 -2.90 -8.90
C LEU A 47 8.99 -1.68 -9.01
N ASP A 48 9.10 -1.07 -10.19
CA ASP A 48 9.93 0.11 -10.40
C ASP A 48 9.40 1.33 -9.65
N ARG A 49 8.07 1.53 -9.65
CA ARG A 49 7.42 2.55 -8.81
C ARG A 49 7.74 2.34 -7.34
N ILE A 50 7.62 1.11 -6.83
CA ILE A 50 7.90 0.81 -5.42
C ILE A 50 9.38 1.07 -5.08
N ARG A 51 10.31 0.71 -5.96
CA ARG A 51 11.75 0.98 -5.78
C ARG A 51 12.06 2.48 -5.78
N ARG A 52 11.34 3.27 -6.58
CA ARG A 52 11.48 4.73 -6.66
C ARG A 52 10.96 5.49 -5.46
N LEU A 53 10.05 4.90 -4.67
CA LEU A 53 9.51 5.53 -3.46
C LEU A 53 10.56 5.76 -2.36
N ALA A 54 11.83 5.43 -2.61
CA ALA A 54 12.94 5.61 -1.67
C ALA A 54 12.61 5.04 -0.27
N ILE A 55 11.90 3.92 -0.23
CA ILE A 55 11.65 3.19 1.02
C ILE A 55 12.98 2.53 1.39
N PRO A 56 13.68 3.01 2.44
CA PRO A 56 14.96 2.44 2.81
C PRO A 56 14.79 0.94 3.13
N PRO A 57 15.82 0.11 2.89
CA PRO A 57 15.77 -1.30 3.25
C PRO A 57 15.39 -1.50 4.72
#